data_AF-A0A7C6N278-F1
#
_entry.id   AF-A0A7C6N278-F1
#
_cell.length_a   1.000
_cell.length_b   1.000
_cell.length_c   1.000
_cell.angle_alpha   90.00
_cell.angle_beta   90.00
_cell.angle_gamma   90.00
#
_symmetry.space_group_name_H-M   'P 1'
#
loop_
_entity.id
_entity.type
_entity.pdbx_description
1 polymer ?
#
loop_
_entity_poly.entity_id
_entity_poly.type
_entity_poly.pdbx_seq_one_letter_code
_entity_poly.pdbx_strand_id
1 'polypeptide(L)'
;PYDVKVDRTSVLGNPFHMNNESERDKVCDEYEEYFHRRLKDCATMQRLIDYYKRKGKLRLFCWCSPKRCHAETIKDYILKCCNEG
;
A
#
# COMPACT_ATOMS: atom_id res chain seq x y z
N PRO A 1 -1.99 13.54 -10.86
CA PRO A 1 -0.60 13.43 -10.36
C PRO A 1 -0.59 12.63 -9.05
N TYR A 2 0.41 11.78 -8.83
CA TYR A 2 0.60 11.00 -7.60
C TYR A 2 1.80 11.54 -6.80
N ASP A 3 1.84 11.27 -5.50
CA ASP A 3 2.95 11.68 -4.63
C ASP A 3 3.98 10.56 -4.51
N VAL A 4 3.52 9.30 -4.40
CA VAL A 4 4.39 8.12 -4.26
C VAL A 4 3.90 6.99 -5.15
N LYS A 5 4.83 6.40 -5.92
CA LYS A 5 4.58 5.17 -6.68
C LYS A 5 4.86 3.96 -5.79
N VAL A 6 3.85 3.10 -5.64
CA VAL A 6 3.90 1.86 -4.86
C VAL A 6 3.68 0.62 -5.73
N ASP A 7 3.92 0.71 -7.04
CA ASP A 7 3.86 -0.45 -7.93
C ASP A 7 4.89 -1.54 -7.53
N ARG A 8 4.85 -2.68 -8.23
CA ARG A 8 5.74 -3.84 -7.98
C ARG A 8 7.23 -3.49 -7.98
N THR A 9 7.65 -2.42 -8.64
CA THR A 9 9.06 -2.01 -8.68
C THR A 9 9.51 -1.25 -7.43
N SER A 10 8.58 -0.93 -6.53
CA SER A 10 8.85 -0.22 -5.28
C SER A 10 9.06 -1.18 -4.10
N VAL A 11 9.62 -0.65 -3.01
CA VAL A 11 9.78 -1.38 -1.73
C VAL A 11 8.44 -1.88 -1.17
N LEU A 12 7.35 -1.16 -1.43
CA LEU A 12 6.00 -1.51 -0.97
C LEU A 12 5.18 -2.22 -2.06
N GLY A 13 5.81 -2.63 -3.15
CA GLY A 13 5.14 -3.32 -4.25
C GLY A 13 4.59 -4.67 -3.82
N ASN A 14 3.49 -5.09 -4.43
CA ASN A 14 2.96 -6.43 -4.22
C ASN A 14 3.90 -7.49 -4.84
N PRO A 15 4.48 -8.43 -4.08
CA PRO A 15 5.33 -9.48 -4.63
C PRO A 15 4.54 -10.62 -5.29
N PHE A 16 3.24 -10.78 -5.01
CA PHE A 16 2.39 -11.83 -5.57
C PHE A 16 1.91 -11.46 -6.96
N HIS A 17 2.23 -12.29 -7.96
CA HIS A 17 1.88 -12.04 -9.36
C HIS A 17 0.44 -12.47 -9.64
N MET A 18 -0.30 -11.60 -10.32
CA MET A 18 -1.65 -11.88 -10.81
C MET A 18 -1.54 -12.34 -12.27
N ASN A 19 -1.93 -13.58 -12.56
CA ASN A 19 -1.89 -14.14 -13.92
C ASN A 19 -3.13 -13.75 -14.72
N ASN A 20 -4.28 -13.59 -14.05
CA ASN A 20 -5.53 -13.16 -14.64
C ASN A 20 -6.41 -12.43 -13.61
N GLU A 21 -7.45 -11.73 -14.09
CA GLU A 21 -8.27 -10.87 -13.23
C GLU A 21 -9.02 -11.60 -12.11
N SER A 22 -9.28 -12.91 -12.23
CA SER A 22 -9.95 -13.67 -11.17
C SER A 22 -9.07 -13.87 -9.93
N GLU A 23 -7.75 -13.71 -10.07
CA GLU A 23 -6.79 -13.82 -8.96
C GLU A 23 -6.62 -12.50 -8.19
N ARG A 24 -7.27 -11.40 -8.63
CA ARG A 24 -7.11 -10.07 -8.04
C ARG A 24 -7.33 -10.06 -6.53
N ASP A 25 -8.40 -10.70 -6.08
CA ASP A 25 -8.74 -10.75 -4.66
C ASP A 25 -7.68 -11.51 -3.88
N LYS A 26 -7.34 -12.72 -4.35
CA LYS A 26 -6.31 -13.57 -3.77
C LYS A 26 -4.97 -12.82 -3.60
N VAL A 27 -4.45 -12.18 -4.64
CA VAL A 27 -3.15 -11.50 -4.55
C VAL A 27 -3.18 -10.26 -3.66
N CYS A 28 -4.34 -9.63 -3.48
CA CYS A 28 -4.51 -8.51 -2.55
C CYS A 28 -4.60 -9.01 -1.10
N ASP A 29 -5.30 -10.12 -0.86
CA ASP A 29 -5.36 -10.79 0.45
C ASP A 29 -3.96 -11.27 0.88
N GLU A 30 -3.23 -11.95 -0.02
CA GLU A 30 -1.85 -12.40 0.21
C GLU A 30 -0.92 -11.20 0.51
N TYR A 31 -1.14 -10.07 -0.17
CA TYR A 31 -0.39 -8.85 0.09
C TYR A 31 -0.67 -8.28 1.48
N GLU A 32 -1.92 -8.25 1.92
CA GLU A 32 -2.28 -7.73 3.24
C GLU A 32 -1.56 -8.51 4.36
N GLU A 33 -1.56 -9.84 4.28
CA GLU A 33 -0.80 -10.68 5.21
C GLU A 33 0.71 -10.41 5.14
N TYR A 34 1.26 -10.33 3.92
CA TYR A 34 2.68 -10.01 3.71
C TYR A 34 3.05 -8.64 4.29
N PHE A 35 2.20 -7.64 4.06
CA PHE A 35 2.37 -6.27 4.53
C PHE A 35 2.48 -6.24 6.05
N HIS A 36 1.54 -6.85 6.77
CA HIS A 36 1.54 -6.87 8.23
C HIS A 36 2.71 -7.66 8.83
N ARG A 37 3.20 -8.68 8.12
CA ARG A 37 4.33 -9.50 8.57
C ARG A 37 5.69 -8.88 8.27
N ARG A 38 5.83 -8.11 7.18
CA ARG A 38 7.15 -7.70 6.64
C ARG A 38 7.33 -6.21 6.42
N LEU A 39 6.26 -5.46 6.13
CA LEU A 39 6.37 -4.08 5.66
C LEU A 39 5.87 -3.04 6.65
N LYS A 40 4.91 -3.37 7.52
CA LYS A 40 4.23 -2.38 8.38
C LYS A 40 5.20 -1.50 9.20
N ASP A 41 6.29 -2.10 9.70
CA ASP A 41 7.30 -1.43 10.54
C ASP A 41 8.56 -1.01 9.76
N CYS A 42 8.56 -1.11 8.42
CA CYS A 42 9.74 -0.77 7.63
C CYS A 42 9.93 0.75 7.52
N ALA A 43 11.17 1.20 7.30
CA ALA A 43 11.51 2.62 7.22
C ALA A 43 10.73 3.39 6.14
N THR A 44 10.38 2.74 5.03
CA THR A 44 9.56 3.35 3.98
C THR A 44 8.14 3.63 4.48
N MET A 45 7.53 2.70 5.23
CA MET A 45 6.20 2.92 5.80
C MET A 45 6.19 4.06 6.81
N GLN A 46 7.17 4.11 7.72
CA GLN A 46 7.28 5.21 8.68
C GLN A 46 7.35 6.57 7.98
N ARG A 47 8.14 6.69 6.90
CA ARG A 47 8.24 7.92 6.11
C ARG A 47 6.91 8.34 5.47
N LEU A 48 6.10 7.39 5.01
CA LEU A 48 4.78 7.69 4.44
C LEU A 48 3.80 8.18 5.51
N ILE A 49 3.81 7.55 6.69
CA ILE A 49 3.00 7.97 7.83
C ILE A 49 3.37 9.40 8.23
N ASP A 50 4.67 9.68 8.41
CA ASP A 50 5.13 11.01 8.79
C ASP A 50 4.82 12.06 7.71
N TYR A 51 4.94 11.69 6.42
CA TYR A 51 4.56 12.56 5.31
C TYR A 51 3.07 12.90 5.36
N TYR A 52 2.21 11.89 5.55
CA TYR A 52 0.77 12.08 5.64
C TYR A 52 0.40 12.96 6.84
N LYS A 53 0.96 12.69 8.03
CA LYS A 53 0.77 13.52 9.24
C LYS A 53 1.11 15.00 9.00
N ARG A 54 2.18 15.29 8.25
CA ARG A 54 2.60 16.67 7.96
C ARG A 54 1.80 17.36 6.85
N LYS A 55 1.35 16.62 5.83
CA LYS A 55 0.74 17.20 4.62
C LYS A 55 -0.78 17.10 4.59
N GLY A 56 -1.37 16.22 5.41
CA GLY A 56 -2.81 15.92 5.42
C GLY A 56 -3.31 15.21 4.16
N LYS A 57 -2.43 14.92 3.20
CA LYS A 57 -2.76 14.24 1.94
C LYS A 57 -1.56 13.45 1.45
N LEU A 58 -1.83 12.27 0.90
CA LEU A 58 -0.84 11.40 0.27
C LEU A 58 -1.54 10.59 -0.83
N ARG A 59 -1.10 10.74 -2.08
CA ARG A 59 -1.63 10.01 -3.24
C ARG A 59 -0.68 8.88 -3.61
N LEU A 60 -1.13 7.64 -3.38
CA LEU A 60 -0.42 6.43 -3.78
C LEU A 60 -0.78 6.05 -5.22
N PHE A 61 0.21 5.62 -5.99
CA PHE A 61 0.01 5.16 -7.37
C PHE A 61 0.44 3.71 -7.56
N CYS A 62 -0.45 2.93 -8.17
CA CYS A 62 -0.19 1.60 -8.69
C CYS A 62 -1.01 1.40 -9.97
N TRP A 63 -0.46 0.66 -10.93
CA TRP A 63 -1.10 0.34 -12.21
C TRP A 63 -2.41 -0.46 -12.07
N CYS A 64 -2.64 -1.13 -10.95
CA CYS A 64 -3.86 -1.92 -10.72
C CYS A 64 -5.09 -1.07 -10.37
N SER A 65 -4.89 0.17 -9.89
CA SER A 65 -5.96 1.11 -9.58
C SER A 65 -6.63 1.58 -10.90
N PRO A 66 -7.97 1.72 -10.98
CA PRO A 66 -8.93 1.89 -9.87
C PRO A 66 -9.59 0.60 -9.36
N LYS A 67 -9.25 -0.58 -9.90
CA LYS A 67 -9.73 -1.84 -9.34
C LYS A 67 -9.04 -2.11 -8.00
N ARG A 68 -9.57 -3.07 -7.23
CA ARG A 68 -8.98 -3.54 -5.96
C ARG A 68 -7.47 -3.72 -6.12
N CYS A 69 -6.71 -3.13 -5.19
CA CYS A 69 -5.27 -2.97 -5.32
C CYS A 69 -4.60 -3.00 -3.94
N HIS A 70 -3.40 -3.57 -3.88
CA HIS A 70 -2.58 -3.63 -2.67
C HIS A 70 -2.29 -2.26 -2.03
N ALA A 71 -2.36 -1.17 -2.83
CA ALA A 71 -2.21 0.19 -2.33
C ALA A 71 -3.31 0.58 -1.33
N GLU A 72 -4.46 -0.10 -1.34
CA GLU A 72 -5.55 0.08 -0.38
C GLU A 72 -5.11 -0.34 1.02
N THR A 73 -4.44 -1.49 1.19
CA THR A 73 -3.86 -1.92 2.46
C THR A 73 -2.91 -0.86 3.03
N ILE A 74 -2.03 -0.30 2.19
CA ILE A 74 -1.07 0.75 2.61
C ILE A 74 -1.84 1.99 3.09
N LYS A 75 -2.84 2.43 2.30
CA LYS A 75 -3.68 3.58 2.63
C LYS A 75 -4.40 3.38 3.96
N ASP A 76 -5.06 2.24 4.13
CA ASP A 76 -5.85 1.94 5.32
C ASP A 76 -4.98 1.84 6.57
N TYR A 77 -3.78 1.27 6.46
CA TYR A 77 -2.80 1.26 7.55
C TYR A 77 -2.35 2.67 7.95
N ILE A 78 -2.03 3.53 6.98
CA ILE A 78 -1.65 4.93 7.26
C ILE A 78 -2.77 5.68 7.97
N LEU A 79 -4.02 5.53 7.49
CA LEU A 79 -5.19 6.16 8.08
C LEU A 79 -5.41 5.67 9.52
N LYS A 80 -5.33 4.36 9.76
CA LYS A 80 -5.46 3.77 11.10
C LYS A 80 -4.43 4.32 12.07
N CYS A 81 -3.15 4.33 11.70
CA CYS A 81 -2.06 4.86 12.53
C CYS A 81 -2.15 6.37 12.82
N CYS A 82 -2.95 7.12 12.06
CA CYS A 82 -3.15 8.56 12.27
C CYS A 82 -4.47 8.89 12.98
N ASN A 83 -5.43 7.96 13.01
CA ASN A 83 -6.70 8.12 13.72
C ASN A 83 -6.65 7.60 15.17
N GLU A 84 -5.68 6.75 15.50
CA GLU A 84 -5.45 6.21 16.85
C GLU A 84 -4.48 7.07 17.69
N GLY A 85 -4.28 8.35 17.32
CA GLY A 85 -3.34 9.28 17.97
C GLY A 85 -3.94 10.61 18.36
#